data_AF-A0A8T5HRL9-F1
#
_entry.id   AF-A0A8T5HRL9-F1
#
_cell.length_a   1.000
_cell.length_b   1.000
_cell.length_c   1.000
_cell.angle_alpha   90.00
_cell.angle_beta   90.00
_cell.angle_gamma   90.00
#
_symmetry.space_group_name_H-M   'P 1'
#
loop_
_entity.id
_entity.type
_entity.pdbx_description
1 polymer ?
#
loop_
_entity_poly.entity_id
_entity_poly.type
_entity_poly.pdbx_seq_one_letter_code
_entity_poly.pdbx_strand_id
1 'polypeptide(L)'
;MTTVRIKLQSVEIDKLNAVIDRIKTIASGAGIPISGPIPLPTKRLKVTTRKSPCGDGTATFDRYEMRIHKRIVDLPANDRVLHNVMRISIPRTVKIKIEMVD
;
A
#
# COMPACT_ATOMS: atom_id res chain seq x y z
N MET A 1 -20.25 -12.09 -9.59
CA MET A 1 -20.53 -10.78 -8.96
C MET A 1 -19.26 -9.98 -9.13
N THR A 2 -19.31 -8.89 -9.89
CA THR A 2 -18.13 -8.09 -10.18
C THR A 2 -17.56 -7.49 -8.90
N THR A 3 -16.29 -7.76 -8.63
CA THR A 3 -15.57 -7.29 -7.45
C THR A 3 -14.54 -6.24 -7.84
N VAL A 4 -14.44 -5.18 -7.06
CA VAL A 4 -13.40 -4.17 -7.20
C VAL A 4 -12.29 -4.49 -6.21
N ARG A 5 -11.08 -4.63 -6.73
CA ARG A 5 -9.86 -4.85 -5.95
C ARG A 5 -9.04 -3.58 -5.88
N ILE A 6 -8.86 -3.07 -4.67
CA ILE A 6 -8.02 -1.90 -4.37
C ILE A 6 -6.68 -2.40 -3.82
N LYS A 7 -5.61 -2.18 -4.58
CA LYS A 7 -4.23 -2.47 -4.17
C LYS A 7 -3.58 -1.19 -3.67
N LEU A 8 -3.16 -1.17 -2.40
CA LEU A 8 -2.45 -0.07 -1.78
C LEU A 8 -0.99 -0.45 -1.55
N GLN A 9 -0.07 0.46 -1.84
CA GLN A 9 1.37 0.26 -1.63
C GLN A 9 2.00 1.52 -1.04
N SER A 10 2.86 1.38 -0.04
CA SER A 10 3.56 2.51 0.58
C SER A 10 4.87 2.06 1.22
N VAL A 11 5.82 2.98 1.36
CA VAL A 11 7.03 2.80 2.17
C VAL A 11 6.73 3.09 3.65
N GLU A 12 5.87 4.07 3.92
CA GLU A 12 5.43 4.45 5.27
C GLU A 12 4.17 3.67 5.67
N ILE A 13 4.21 2.97 6.80
CA ILE A 13 3.11 2.13 7.30
C ILE A 13 1.97 2.99 7.85
N ASP A 14 2.27 4.06 8.58
CA ASP A 14 1.25 4.85 9.29
C ASP A 14 0.28 5.52 8.32
N LYS A 15 0.83 6.13 7.27
CA LYS A 15 0.03 6.73 6.19
C LYS A 15 -0.80 5.68 5.44
N LEU A 16 -0.26 4.47 5.25
CA LEU A 16 -0.99 3.37 4.60
C LEU A 16 -2.18 2.91 5.43
N ASN A 17 -1.97 2.72 6.74
CA ASN A 17 -3.03 2.32 7.67
C ASN A 17 -4.10 3.41 7.77
N ALA A 18 -3.71 4.68 7.87
CA ALA A 18 -4.66 5.80 7.90
C ALA A 18 -5.56 5.85 6.65
N VAL A 19 -5.03 5.56 5.46
CA VAL A 19 -5.83 5.50 4.23
C VAL A 19 -6.77 4.29 4.25
N ILE A 20 -6.31 3.14 4.73
CA ILE A 20 -7.13 1.92 4.85
C ILE A 20 -8.30 2.15 5.81
N ASP A 21 -8.05 2.79 6.95
CA ASP A 21 -9.10 3.03 7.94
C ASP A 21 -10.14 4.01 7.41
N ARG A 22 -9.75 5.03 6.64
CA ARG A 22 -10.69 5.90 5.93
C ARG A 22 -11.55 5.13 4.92
N ILE A 23 -10.95 4.24 4.13
CA ILE A 23 -11.69 3.39 3.18
C ILE A 23 -12.71 2.51 3.92
N LYS A 24 -12.31 1.93 5.06
CA LYS A 24 -13.23 1.14 5.90
C LYS A 24 -14.39 1.97 6.44
N THR A 25 -14.14 3.18 6.97
CA THR A 25 -15.19 4.05 7.50
C THR A 25 -16.21 4.40 6.42
N ILE A 26 -15.74 4.72 5.20
CA ILE A 26 -16.62 5.06 4.08
C ILE A 26 -17.50 3.87 3.66
N ALA A 27 -16.90 2.69 3.52
CA ALA A 27 -17.67 1.52 3.10
C ALA A 27 -18.59 0.98 4.22
N SER A 28 -18.20 1.11 5.49
CA SER A 28 -19.08 0.83 6.64
C SER A 28 -20.26 1.80 6.69
N GLY A 29 -20.04 3.10 6.43
CA GLY A 29 -21.13 4.09 6.37
C GLY A 29 -22.09 3.87 5.20
N ALA A 30 -21.64 3.20 4.13
CA ALA A 30 -22.46 2.80 3.00
C ALA A 30 -23.16 1.43 3.18
N GLY A 31 -22.90 0.71 4.28
CA GLY A 31 -23.48 -0.61 4.54
C GLY A 31 -22.98 -1.73 3.61
N ILE A 32 -21.82 -1.53 2.97
CA ILE A 32 -21.28 -2.50 2.01
C ILE A 32 -20.33 -3.47 2.71
N PRO A 33 -20.46 -4.79 2.48
CA PRO A 33 -19.52 -5.76 3.01
C PRO A 33 -18.13 -5.58 2.37
N ILE A 34 -17.12 -5.35 3.22
CA ILE A 34 -15.72 -5.21 2.83
C ILE A 34 -15.03 -6.54 3.09
N SER A 35 -14.33 -7.09 2.10
CA SER A 35 -13.31 -8.10 2.38
C SER A 35 -12.05 -7.35 2.81
N GLY A 36 -11.74 -7.49 4.11
CA GLY A 36 -10.87 -6.60 4.88
C GLY A 36 -9.45 -6.39 4.32
N PRO A 37 -8.64 -5.53 4.94
CA PRO A 37 -7.31 -5.21 4.42
C PRO A 37 -6.36 -6.41 4.56
N ILE A 38 -6.25 -7.20 3.49
CA ILE A 38 -5.38 -8.37 3.43
C ILE A 38 -3.93 -7.88 3.39
N PRO A 39 -3.09 -8.22 4.40
CA PRO A 39 -1.66 -7.99 4.35
C PRO A 39 -1.05 -8.81 3.24
N LEU A 40 -0.36 -8.17 2.30
CA LEU A 40 0.54 -8.89 1.43
C LEU A 40 1.97 -8.87 1.99
N PRO A 41 2.80 -9.86 1.64
CA PRO A 41 4.21 -9.87 2.01
C PRO A 41 4.90 -8.57 1.62
N THR A 42 5.63 -8.01 2.59
CA THR A 42 6.41 -6.79 2.39
C THR A 42 7.58 -7.05 1.45
N LYS A 43 7.69 -6.28 0.37
CA LYS A 43 8.84 -6.41 -0.53
C LYS A 43 10.02 -5.68 0.11
N ARG A 44 11.08 -6.42 0.42
CA ARG A 44 12.32 -5.89 0.99
C ARG A 44 13.35 -5.72 -0.12
N LEU A 45 13.68 -4.49 -0.46
CA LEU A 45 14.77 -4.16 -1.39
C LEU A 45 16.02 -3.96 -0.55
N LYS A 46 17.01 -4.85 -0.72
CA LYS A 46 18.28 -4.81 0.02
C LYS A 46 19.37 -4.35 -0.94
N VAL A 47 20.11 -3.31 -0.55
CA VAL A 47 21.27 -2.82 -1.30
C VAL A 47 22.44 -2.76 -0.34
N THR A 48 23.47 -3.55 -0.63
CA THR A 48 24.71 -3.56 0.15
C THR A 48 25.81 -2.87 -0.64
N THR A 49 26.40 -1.83 -0.08
CA THR A 49 27.47 -1.06 -0.73
C THR A 49 28.70 -1.00 0.17
N ARG A 50 29.86 -0.86 -0.43
CA ARG A 50 31.10 -0.59 0.32
C ARG A 50 31.04 0.86 0.80
N LYS A 51 31.43 1.11 2.06
CA LYS A 51 31.44 2.47 2.59
C LYS A 51 32.52 3.34 1.95
N SER A 52 33.69 2.75 1.70
CA SER A 52 34.84 3.47 1.17
C SER A 52 34.72 3.68 -0.36
N PRO A 53 35.03 4.88 -0.87
CA PRO A 53 35.05 5.15 -2.31
C PRO A 53 36.34 4.66 -2.97
N CYS A 54 37.49 4.82 -2.30
CA CYS A 54 38.77 4.24 -2.67
C CYS A 54 38.96 2.89 -1.94
N GLY A 55 39.65 1.95 -2.59
CA GLY A 55 39.79 0.57 -2.13
C GLY A 55 40.62 0.37 -0.86
N ASP A 56 41.11 1.45 -0.26
CA ASP A 56 41.99 1.44 0.91
C ASP A 56 41.23 1.29 2.24
N GLY A 57 41.97 0.87 3.27
CA GLY A 57 41.46 0.64 4.62
C GLY A 57 40.65 -0.66 4.77
N THR A 58 40.11 -0.88 5.97
CA THR A 58 39.31 -2.07 6.28
C THR A 58 38.00 -2.09 5.48
N ALA A 59 37.72 -3.20 4.79
CA ALA A 59 36.50 -3.38 4.03
C ALA A 59 35.27 -3.35 4.94
N THR A 60 34.55 -2.23 4.92
CA THR A 60 33.30 -2.03 5.64
C THR A 60 32.15 -1.86 4.65
N PHE A 61 30.97 -2.38 5.01
CA PHE A 61 29.80 -2.42 4.14
C PHE A 61 28.58 -1.79 4.83
N ASP A 62 27.87 -0.93 4.12
CA ASP A 62 26.56 -0.44 4.52
C ASP A 62 25.47 -1.34 3.95
N ARG A 63 24.45 -1.60 4.77
CA ARG A 63 23.30 -2.44 4.42
C ARG A 63 22.05 -1.57 4.44
N TYR A 64 21.63 -1.10 3.28
CA TYR A 64 20.41 -0.34 3.12
C TYR A 64 19.24 -1.27 2.84
N GLU A 65 18.09 -0.98 3.45
CA GLU A 65 16.84 -1.68 3.20
C GLU A 65 15.71 -0.69 2.94
N MET A 66 15.01 -0.85 1.82
CA MET A 66 13.73 -0.20 1.57
C MET A 66 12.61 -1.24 1.67
N ARG A 67 11.64 -0.99 2.55
CA ARG A 67 10.48 -1.86 2.76
C ARG A 67 9.26 -1.27 2.08
N ILE A 68 8.64 -2.04 1.20
CA ILE A 68 7.39 -1.66 0.53
C ILE A 68 6.27 -2.54 1.10
N HIS A 69 5.37 -1.89 1.81
CA HIS A 69 4.19 -2.50 2.41
C HIS A 69 3.05 -2.53 1.39
N LYS A 70 2.41 -3.68 1.25
CA LYS A 70 1.34 -3.90 0.28
C LYS A 70 0.08 -4.40 0.99
N ARG A 71 -1.07 -3.87 0.61
CA ARG A 71 -2.38 -4.22 1.18
C ARG A 71 -3.39 -4.36 0.04
N ILE A 72 -4.32 -5.27 0.19
CA ILE A 72 -5.46 -5.45 -0.73
C ILE A 72 -6.74 -5.27 0.05
N VAL A 73 -7.70 -4.55 -0.54
CA VAL A 73 -9.07 -4.44 -0.06
C VAL A 73 -9.98 -4.79 -1.23
N ASP A 74 -10.89 -5.75 -1.02
CA ASP A 74 -11.87 -6.13 -2.04
C ASP A 74 -13.27 -5.65 -1.62
N LEU A 75 -14.00 -5.07 -2.56
CA LEU A 75 -15.33 -4.50 -2.40
C LEU A 75 -16.24 -5.03 -3.53
N PRO A 76 -17.54 -5.26 -3.29
CA PRO A 76 -18.47 -5.49 -4.40
C PRO A 76 -18.60 -4.22 -5.25
N ALA A 77 -18.82 -4.37 -6.56
CA ALA A 77 -18.95 -3.24 -7.47
C ALA A 77 -20.19 -2.38 -7.10
N ASN A 78 -19.93 -1.15 -6.65
CA ASN A 78 -20.94 -0.12 -6.45
C ASN A 78 -20.35 1.24 -6.82
N ASP A 79 -20.89 1.86 -7.86
CA ASP A 79 -20.38 3.12 -8.44
C ASP A 79 -20.37 4.27 -7.42
N ARG A 80 -21.36 4.30 -6.52
CA ARG A 80 -21.45 5.34 -5.49
C ARG A 80 -20.25 5.29 -4.53
N VAL A 81 -19.78 4.10 -4.18
CA VAL A 81 -18.64 3.94 -3.27
C VAL A 81 -17.32 4.14 -3.98
N LEU A 82 -17.19 3.70 -5.24
CA LEU A 82 -16.02 4.00 -6.06
C LEU A 82 -15.74 5.50 -6.15
N HIS A 83 -16.78 6.31 -6.39
CA HIS A 83 -16.64 7.77 -6.43
C HIS A 83 -16.21 8.38 -5.09
N ASN A 84 -16.76 7.88 -3.99
CA ASN A 84 -16.37 8.33 -2.65
C ASN A 84 -14.94 7.94 -2.29
N VAL A 85 -14.48 6.76 -2.70
CA VAL A 85 -13.10 6.30 -2.48
C VAL A 85 -12.11 7.15 -3.27
N MET A 86 -12.44 7.53 -4.52
CA MET A 86 -11.58 8.40 -5.33
C MET A 86 -11.44 9.82 -4.77
N ARG A 87 -12.43 10.29 -3.99
CA ARG A 87 -12.41 11.62 -3.36
C ARG A 87 -11.54 11.70 -2.10
N ILE A 88 -11.05 10.57 -1.58
CA ILE A 88 -10.20 10.57 -0.38
C ILE A 88 -8.90 11.33 -0.69
N SER A 89 -8.46 12.18 0.24
CA SER A 89 -7.14 12.79 0.16
C SER A 89 -6.07 11.72 0.39
N ILE A 90 -5.38 11.34 -0.69
CA ILE A 90 -4.32 10.31 -0.69
C ILE A 90 -2.97 11.01 -0.53
N PRO A 91 -2.17 10.65 0.50
CA PRO A 91 -0.81 11.17 0.64
C PRO A 91 0.05 10.73 -0.56
N ARG A 92 0.96 11.60 -1.02
CA ARG A 92 1.86 11.30 -2.15
C ARG A 92 2.72 10.05 -1.97
N THR A 93 2.99 9.63 -0.73
CA THR A 93 3.75 8.41 -0.42
C THR A 93 2.97 7.12 -0.70
N VAL A 94 1.64 7.17 -0.81
CA VAL A 94 0.77 6.00 -0.97
C VAL A 94 0.36 5.86 -2.43
N LYS A 95 0.70 4.73 -3.04
CA LYS A 95 0.29 4.35 -4.39
C LYS A 95 -0.96 3.49 -4.34
N ILE A 96 -2.00 3.90 -5.06
CA ILE A 96 -3.26 3.16 -5.17
C ILE A 96 -3.42 2.65 -6.60
N LYS A 97 -3.87 1.41 -6.74
CA LYS A 97 -4.29 0.82 -8.02
C LYS A 97 -5.65 0.17 -7.82
N ILE A 98 -6.60 0.50 -8.67
CA ILE A 98 -7.96 -0.06 -8.66
C ILE A 98 -8.07 -0.99 -9.87
N GLU A 99 -8.57 -2.19 -9.66
CA GLU A 99 -8.80 -3.20 -10.70
C GLU A 99 -10.22 -3.76 -10.53
N MET A 100 -10.94 -3.93 -11.63
CA MET A 100 -12.20 -4.69 -11.66
C MET A 100 -11.87 -6.15 -11.95
N VAL A 101 -12.44 -7.06 -11.15
CA VAL A 101 -12.29 -8.51 -11.25
C VAL A 101 -13.69 -9.09 -11.35
N ASP A 102 -14.02 -9.69 -12.50
CA ASP A 102 -15.31 -10.34 -12.75
C ASP A 102 -15.45 -11.69 -12.03
#